data_AF-A0A1H0MRB0-F1
#
_entry.id   AF-A0A1H0MRB0-F1
#
_cell.length_a   1.000
_cell.length_b   1.000
_cell.length_c   1.000
_cell.angle_alpha   90.00
_cell.angle_beta   90.00
_cell.angle_gamma   90.00
#
_symmetry.space_group_name_H-M   'P 1'
#
loop_
_entity.id
_entity.type
_entity.pdbx_description
1 polymer ?
#
loop_
_entity_poly.entity_id
_entity_poly.type
_entity_poly.pdbx_seq_one_letter_code
_entity_poly.pdbx_strand_id
1 'polypeptide(L)'
;MVVRLNAKGDQARVVSIPRDTMVPRPRRGAAPPAAIAMFNSAFSTGGAACAVATVEQLSGIRIDHFAQIDFNGFRDVVDRLGGIDVTLPEAIDDDRSGLRLPAGSAELNGTQALIFVRTRYGIGDGGDLNRIKNQQLFMRALSEKIVNENWLASPRKTFELADVMTKSVVTDTGIGRSRNWPISRASSPR
;
A
#
# COMPACT_ATOMS: atom_id res chain seq x y z
N MET A 1 2.34 -2.33 -1.98
CA MET A 1 3.22 -1.29 -2.58
C MET A 1 4.59 -1.41 -1.94
N VAL A 2 5.65 -1.05 -2.66
CA VAL A 2 7.00 -0.90 -2.12
C VAL A 2 7.33 0.58 -2.13
N VAL A 3 7.69 1.12 -0.98
CA VAL A 3 8.05 2.53 -0.83
C VAL A 3 9.53 2.61 -0.48
N ARG A 4 10.28 3.38 -1.26
CA ARG A 4 11.68 3.70 -0.98
C ARG A 4 11.80 5.16 -0.61
N LEU A 5 12.29 5.42 0.60
CA LEU A 5 12.73 6.74 1.03
C LEU A 5 14.24 6.85 0.83
N ASN A 6 14.74 8.02 0.44
CA ASN A 6 16.17 8.26 0.44
C ASN A 6 16.68 8.56 1.87
N ALA A 7 17.99 8.51 2.07
CA ALA A 7 18.59 8.69 3.40
C ALA A 7 18.29 10.07 4.04
N LYS A 8 18.00 11.08 3.23
CA LYS A 8 17.64 12.44 3.69
C LYS A 8 16.16 12.58 4.04
N GLY A 9 15.30 11.63 3.63
CA GLY A 9 13.86 11.67 3.86
C GLY A 9 13.09 12.68 2.98
N ASP A 10 13.76 13.36 2.05
CA ASP A 10 13.16 14.40 1.19
C ASP A 10 12.66 13.85 -0.17
N GLN A 11 12.94 12.58 -0.47
CA GLN A 11 12.44 11.91 -1.67
C GLN A 11 11.85 10.54 -1.37
N ALA A 12 10.60 10.33 -1.82
CA ALA A 12 9.92 9.05 -1.82
C ALA A 12 9.70 8.53 -3.24
N ARG A 13 9.92 7.23 -3.46
CA ARG A 13 9.53 6.52 -4.68
C ARG A 13 8.60 5.38 -4.31
N VAL A 14 7.48 5.28 -5.01
CA VAL A 14 6.46 4.26 -4.76
C VAL A 14 6.32 3.38 -5.99
N VAL A 15 6.43 2.07 -5.78
CA VAL A 15 6.20 1.05 -6.82
C VAL A 15 5.03 0.17 -6.40
N SER A 16 4.00 0.14 -7.24
CA SER A 16 2.87 -0.75 -7.06
C SER A 16 3.16 -2.10 -7.69
N ILE A 17 2.95 -3.18 -6.93
CA ILE A 17 2.99 -4.55 -7.43
C ILE A 17 1.53 -4.98 -7.62
N PRO A 18 1.07 -5.21 -8.87
CA PRO A 18 -0.28 -5.70 -9.12
C PRO A 18 -0.51 -7.03 -8.41
N ARG A 19 -1.71 -7.20 -7.86
CA ARG A 19 -2.05 -8.37 -7.03
C ARG A 19 -2.02 -9.69 -7.81
N ASP A 20 -2.31 -9.60 -9.12
CA ASP A 20 -2.47 -10.73 -10.05
C ASP A 20 -1.17 -10.98 -10.83
N THR A 21 -0.07 -10.26 -10.52
CA THR A 21 1.24 -10.54 -11.11
C THR A 21 1.70 -11.95 -10.76
N MET A 22 2.06 -12.72 -11.78
CA MET A 22 2.55 -14.08 -11.63
C MET A 22 4.03 -14.06 -11.25
N VAL A 23 4.35 -14.54 -10.05
CA VAL A 23 5.69 -14.53 -9.45
C VAL A 23 6.02 -15.88 -8.81
N PRO A 24 7.30 -16.23 -8.69
CA PRO A 24 7.71 -17.32 -7.81
C PRO A 24 7.43 -16.93 -6.36
N ARG A 25 6.86 -17.84 -5.59
CA ARG A 25 6.60 -17.67 -4.16
C ARG A 25 7.53 -18.58 -3.35
N PRO A 26 8.33 -18.04 -2.41
CA PRO A 26 9.21 -18.85 -1.58
C PRO A 26 8.41 -19.64 -0.53
N ARG A 27 9.02 -20.71 0.00
CA ARG A 27 8.50 -21.37 1.21
C ARG A 27 8.66 -20.42 2.40
N ARG A 28 7.59 -20.22 3.18
CA ARG A 28 7.62 -19.49 4.46
C ARG A 28 6.60 -20.03 5.45
N GLY A 29 7.05 -20.39 6.66
CA GLY A 29 6.20 -21.08 7.64
C GLY A 29 5.56 -22.33 7.03
N ALA A 30 4.24 -22.44 7.19
CA ALA A 30 3.43 -23.51 6.59
C ALA A 30 3.13 -23.29 5.10
N ALA A 31 3.40 -22.11 4.53
CA ALA A 31 3.11 -21.83 3.13
C ALA A 31 4.09 -22.59 2.21
N PRO A 32 3.60 -23.47 1.32
CA PRO A 32 4.44 -24.19 0.38
C PRO A 32 4.99 -23.24 -0.71
N PRO A 33 6.20 -23.53 -1.23
CA PRO A 33 6.74 -22.78 -2.35
C PRO A 33 5.86 -23.00 -3.59
N ALA A 34 5.84 -22.02 -4.50
CA ALA A 34 5.20 -22.15 -5.80
C ALA A 34 6.13 -21.57 -6.87
N ALA A 35 6.30 -22.30 -7.98
CA ALA A 35 7.12 -21.82 -9.10
C ALA A 35 6.49 -20.59 -9.77
N ILE A 36 5.16 -20.60 -9.89
CA ILE A 36 4.35 -19.51 -10.43
C ILE A 36 3.06 -19.42 -9.60
N ALA A 37 2.78 -18.25 -9.02
CA ALA A 37 1.54 -17.95 -8.33
C ALA A 37 1.23 -16.44 -8.42
N MET A 38 -0.04 -16.07 -8.29
CA MET A 38 -0.40 -14.65 -8.14
C MET A 38 0.22 -14.07 -6.87
N PHE A 39 0.75 -12.85 -6.94
CA PHE A 39 1.42 -12.19 -5.82
C PHE A 39 0.55 -12.12 -4.55
N ASN A 40 -0.75 -11.87 -4.69
CA ASN A 40 -1.69 -11.85 -3.57
C ASN A 40 -1.73 -13.16 -2.75
N SER A 41 -1.40 -14.29 -3.37
CA SER A 41 -1.37 -15.59 -2.72
C SER A 41 -0.29 -15.68 -1.65
N ALA A 42 0.78 -14.89 -1.77
CA ALA A 42 1.84 -14.85 -0.77
C ALA A 42 1.30 -14.41 0.59
N PHE A 43 0.49 -13.34 0.60
CA PHE A 43 -0.14 -12.86 1.81
C PHE A 43 -1.23 -13.82 2.32
N SER A 44 -2.12 -14.30 1.45
CA SER A 44 -3.22 -15.17 1.90
C SER A 44 -2.76 -16.55 2.40
N THR A 45 -1.63 -17.06 1.89
CA THR A 45 -1.12 -18.38 2.26
C THR A 45 -0.12 -18.32 3.42
N GLY A 46 0.73 -17.29 3.47
CA GLY A 46 1.84 -17.21 4.42
C GLY A 46 1.96 -15.89 5.18
N GLY A 47 0.92 -15.06 5.12
CA GLY A 47 0.87 -13.77 5.81
C GLY A 47 1.90 -12.76 5.33
N ALA A 48 2.10 -11.73 6.14
CA ALA A 48 3.02 -10.62 5.87
C ALA A 48 4.46 -11.11 5.56
N ALA A 49 4.97 -12.06 6.35
CA ALA A 49 6.33 -12.58 6.18
C ALA A 49 6.56 -13.23 4.81
N CYS A 50 5.56 -13.96 4.29
CA CYS A 50 5.64 -14.55 2.95
C CYS A 50 5.53 -13.50 1.85
N ALA A 51 4.66 -12.49 2.01
CA ALA A 51 4.57 -11.37 1.09
C ALA A 51 5.89 -10.59 0.98
N VAL A 52 6.51 -10.24 2.13
CA VAL A 52 7.82 -9.57 2.18
C VAL A 52 8.88 -10.42 1.50
N ALA A 53 9.00 -11.70 1.86
CA ALA A 53 10.00 -12.60 1.25
C ALA A 53 9.81 -12.73 -0.28
N THR A 54 8.57 -12.69 -0.76
CA THR A 54 8.27 -12.74 -2.20
C THR A 54 8.77 -11.47 -2.90
N VAL A 55 8.57 -10.29 -2.30
CA VAL A 55 9.09 -9.02 -2.84
C VAL A 55 10.62 -9.01 -2.87
N GLU A 56 11.27 -9.45 -1.79
CA GLU A 56 12.73 -9.51 -1.70
C GLU A 56 13.32 -10.47 -2.73
N GLN A 57 12.67 -11.63 -2.94
CA GLN A 57 13.07 -12.58 -3.98
C GLN A 57 12.92 -12.00 -5.39
N LEU A 58 11.81 -11.30 -5.65
CA LEU A 58 11.53 -10.72 -6.96
C LEU A 58 12.49 -9.57 -7.31
N SER A 59 12.83 -8.74 -6.33
CA SER A 59 13.55 -7.48 -6.56
C SER A 59 15.04 -7.54 -6.19
N GLY A 60 15.46 -8.50 -5.36
CA GLY A 60 16.79 -8.53 -4.75
C GLY A 60 17.03 -7.46 -3.69
N ILE A 61 16.00 -6.66 -3.34
CA ILE A 61 16.09 -5.57 -2.37
C ILE A 61 15.60 -6.08 -1.01
N ARG A 62 16.31 -5.73 0.07
CA ARG A 62 15.88 -5.98 1.44
C ARG A 62 14.77 -5.01 1.83
N ILE A 63 13.72 -5.53 2.45
CA ILE A 63 12.66 -4.71 3.06
C ILE A 63 13.02 -4.49 4.53
N ASP A 64 13.20 -3.22 4.89
CA ASP A 64 13.57 -2.81 6.25
C ASP A 64 12.37 -2.76 7.19
N HIS A 65 11.19 -2.37 6.67
CA HIS A 65 9.96 -2.21 7.43
C HIS A 65 8.75 -2.69 6.64
N PHE A 66 7.77 -3.24 7.36
CA PHE A 66 6.48 -3.64 6.82
C PHE A 66 5.35 -2.88 7.49
N ALA A 67 4.37 -2.47 6.68
CA ALA A 67 3.15 -1.83 7.13
C ALA A 67 1.95 -2.51 6.47
N GLN A 68 0.98 -2.93 7.28
CA GLN A 68 -0.33 -3.38 6.83
C GLN A 68 -1.42 -2.54 7.47
N ILE A 69 -2.30 -1.99 6.64
CA ILE A 69 -3.47 -1.22 7.08
C ILE A 69 -4.71 -2.00 6.67
N ASP A 70 -5.63 -2.23 7.61
CA ASP A 70 -6.93 -2.81 7.31
C ASP A 70 -7.94 -1.74 6.87
N PHE A 71 -9.17 -2.15 6.56
CA PHE A 71 -10.17 -1.20 6.05
C PHE A 71 -10.65 -0.19 7.08
N ASN A 72 -10.65 -0.54 8.37
CA ASN A 72 -11.05 0.39 9.42
C ASN A 72 -9.94 1.41 9.66
N GLY A 73 -8.70 0.93 9.77
CA GLY A 73 -7.53 1.79 9.88
C GLY A 73 -7.40 2.76 8.71
N PHE A 74 -7.71 2.31 7.48
CA PHE A 74 -7.73 3.21 6.31
C PHE A 74 -8.77 4.33 6.46
N ARG A 75 -10.00 4.00 6.87
CA ARG A 75 -11.07 4.99 7.06
C ARG A 75 -10.71 5.99 8.15
N ASP A 76 -10.23 5.50 9.28
CA ASP A 76 -9.84 6.30 10.43
C ASP A 76 -8.72 7.30 10.08
N VAL A 77 -7.75 6.88 9.26
CA VAL A 77 -6.70 7.77 8.75
C VAL A 77 -7.30 8.92 7.96
N VAL A 78 -8.16 8.61 6.99
CA VAL A 78 -8.76 9.62 6.11
C VAL A 78 -9.67 10.57 6.90
N ASP A 79 -10.53 10.03 7.78
CA ASP A 79 -11.47 10.84 8.55
C ASP A 79 -10.73 11.79 9.51
N ARG A 80 -9.61 11.36 10.10
CA ARG A 80 -8.80 12.22 10.97
C ARG A 80 -8.01 13.29 10.23
N LEU A 81 -7.68 13.06 8.96
CA LEU A 81 -7.14 14.09 8.08
C LEU A 81 -8.21 15.11 7.65
N GLY A 82 -9.47 14.93 8.04
CA GLY A 82 -10.58 15.77 7.61
C GLY A 82 -10.94 15.50 6.15
N GLY A 83 -10.92 14.23 5.74
CA GLY A 83 -11.18 13.84 4.35
C GLY A 83 -9.97 13.97 3.43
N ILE A 84 -10.16 13.60 2.16
CA ILE A 84 -9.15 13.72 1.11
C ILE A 84 -9.77 14.33 -0.15
N ASP A 85 -9.12 15.37 -0.66
CA ASP A 85 -9.49 16.06 -1.88
C ASP A 85 -8.92 15.35 -3.10
N VAL A 86 -9.76 14.68 -3.89
CA VAL A 86 -9.36 14.05 -5.16
C VAL A 86 -9.79 14.89 -6.34
N THR A 87 -8.91 15.05 -7.33
CA THR A 87 -9.29 15.64 -8.63
C THR A 87 -9.48 14.54 -9.64
N LEU A 88 -10.72 14.38 -10.11
CA LEU A 88 -11.12 13.36 -11.07
C LEU A 88 -11.13 13.94 -12.49
N PRO A 89 -10.49 13.29 -13.46
CA PRO A 89 -10.56 13.72 -14.85
C PRO A 89 -11.96 13.49 -15.46
N GLU A 90 -12.69 12.49 -14.95
CA GLU A 90 -14.02 12.08 -15.40
C GLU A 90 -14.89 11.77 -14.19
N ALA A 91 -16.21 11.89 -14.35
CA ALA A 91 -17.16 11.53 -13.30
C ALA A 91 -17.15 10.01 -13.06
N ILE A 92 -17.29 9.62 -11.80
CA ILE A 92 -17.47 8.23 -11.39
C ILE A 92 -18.95 8.02 -11.08
N ASP A 93 -19.58 7.09 -11.78
CA ASP A 93 -20.90 6.57 -11.42
C ASP A 93 -20.80 5.03 -11.41
N ASP A 94 -20.67 4.46 -10.22
CA ASP A 94 -20.51 3.03 -10.02
C ASP A 94 -21.62 2.49 -9.12
N ASP A 95 -22.70 2.05 -9.74
CA ASP A 95 -23.85 1.45 -9.05
C ASP A 95 -23.48 0.23 -8.18
N ARG A 96 -22.40 -0.49 -8.51
CA ARG A 96 -21.98 -1.66 -7.72
C ARG A 96 -21.34 -1.28 -6.41
N SER A 97 -20.62 -0.16 -6.38
CA SER A 97 -20.00 0.33 -5.15
C SER A 97 -20.82 1.43 -4.48
N GLY A 98 -21.82 1.97 -5.17
CA GLY A 98 -22.62 3.13 -4.74
C GLY A 98 -21.86 4.45 -4.80
N LEU A 99 -20.66 4.46 -5.38
CA LEU A 99 -19.83 5.66 -5.46
C LEU A 99 -20.27 6.52 -6.64
N ARG A 100 -20.72 7.74 -6.33
CA ARG A 100 -21.05 8.77 -7.32
C ARG A 100 -20.25 10.02 -7.03
N LEU A 101 -19.34 10.38 -7.93
CA LEU A 101 -18.48 11.54 -7.82
C LEU A 101 -18.51 12.32 -9.14
N PRO A 102 -18.70 13.65 -9.11
CA PRO A 102 -18.60 14.46 -10.31
C PRO A 102 -17.16 14.50 -10.84
N ALA A 103 -17.00 14.87 -12.12
CA ALA A 103 -15.69 15.26 -12.63
C ALA A 103 -15.19 16.52 -11.91
N GLY A 104 -13.88 16.68 -11.75
CA GLY A 104 -13.26 17.77 -11.01
C GLY A 104 -12.93 17.40 -9.56
N SER A 105 -12.83 18.41 -8.69
CA SER A 105 -12.46 18.19 -7.29
C SER A 105 -13.64 17.68 -6.45
N ALA A 106 -13.40 16.62 -5.68
CA ALA A 106 -14.34 16.06 -4.73
C ALA A 106 -13.63 15.71 -3.42
N GLU A 107 -14.23 16.09 -2.29
CA GLU A 107 -13.75 15.69 -0.97
C GLU A 107 -14.35 14.33 -0.59
N LEU A 108 -13.50 13.39 -0.20
CA LEU A 108 -13.89 12.04 0.19
C LEU A 108 -13.66 11.83 1.68
N ASN A 109 -14.70 11.45 2.41
CA ASN A 109 -14.54 10.89 3.75
C ASN A 109 -13.92 9.47 3.68
N GLY A 110 -13.56 8.89 4.83
CA GLY A 110 -12.86 7.61 4.90
C GLY A 110 -13.61 6.46 4.23
N THR A 111 -14.95 6.45 4.32
CA THR A 111 -15.75 5.43 3.65
C THR A 111 -15.75 5.61 2.14
N GLN A 112 -15.96 6.82 1.65
CA GLN A 112 -15.93 7.15 0.21
C GLN A 112 -14.54 6.92 -0.38
N ALA A 113 -13.48 7.33 0.32
CA ALA A 113 -12.09 7.12 -0.08
C ALA A 113 -11.76 5.63 -0.16
N LEU A 114 -12.24 4.81 0.79
CA LEU A 114 -12.03 3.36 0.75
C LEU A 114 -12.72 2.74 -0.47
N ILE A 115 -13.94 3.19 -0.77
CA ILE A 115 -14.66 2.73 -1.96
C ILE A 115 -13.91 3.16 -3.23
N PHE A 116 -13.44 4.40 -3.28
CA PHE A 116 -12.70 4.96 -4.42
C PHE A 116 -11.42 4.18 -4.76
N VAL A 117 -10.58 3.85 -3.77
CA VAL A 117 -9.33 3.09 -4.01
C VAL A 117 -9.57 1.60 -4.31
N ARG A 118 -10.79 1.11 -4.09
CA ARG A 118 -11.19 -0.28 -4.32
C ARG A 118 -12.02 -0.45 -5.59
N THR A 119 -12.69 0.59 -6.07
CA THR A 119 -13.49 0.46 -7.27
C THR A 119 -12.61 0.13 -8.46
N ARG A 120 -13.13 -0.78 -9.27
CA ARG A 120 -12.56 -1.14 -10.57
C ARG A 120 -13.31 -0.49 -11.71
N TYR A 121 -14.49 0.05 -11.43
CA TYR A 121 -15.50 0.48 -12.38
C TYR A 121 -15.80 1.97 -12.13
N GLY A 122 -16.04 2.74 -13.20
CA GLY A 122 -16.38 4.15 -13.09
C GLY A 122 -15.38 5.13 -13.71
N ILE A 123 -14.19 4.68 -14.15
CA ILE A 123 -13.32 5.39 -15.10
C ILE A 123 -12.71 4.34 -16.03
N GLY A 124 -12.88 4.47 -17.35
CA GLY A 124 -12.26 3.59 -18.35
C GLY A 124 -12.78 2.14 -18.41
N ASP A 125 -11.90 1.20 -18.79
CA ASP A 125 -12.19 -0.18 -19.21
C ASP A 125 -12.51 -1.21 -18.10
N GLY A 126 -12.62 -0.78 -16.83
CA GLY A 126 -13.01 -1.68 -15.73
C GLY A 126 -11.90 -2.59 -15.15
N GLY A 127 -10.64 -2.42 -15.55
CA GLY A 127 -9.52 -3.33 -15.22
C GLY A 127 -8.69 -3.00 -13.96
N ASP A 128 -7.71 -3.87 -13.63
CA ASP A 128 -6.75 -3.68 -12.52
C ASP A 128 -5.92 -2.39 -12.68
N LEU A 129 -5.71 -1.97 -13.92
CA LEU A 129 -5.03 -0.72 -14.27
C LEU A 129 -5.77 0.51 -13.75
N ASN A 130 -7.12 0.53 -13.80
CA ASN A 130 -7.89 1.65 -13.28
C ASN A 130 -7.84 1.70 -11.75
N ARG A 131 -7.80 0.54 -11.06
CA ARG A 131 -7.54 0.51 -9.61
C ARG A 131 -6.18 1.10 -9.27
N ILE A 132 -5.13 0.78 -10.04
CA ILE A 132 -3.79 1.33 -9.83
C ILE A 132 -3.80 2.85 -10.04
N LYS A 133 -4.50 3.35 -11.07
CA LYS A 133 -4.67 4.80 -11.29
C LYS A 133 -5.37 5.47 -10.11
N ASN A 134 -6.48 4.92 -9.62
CA ASN A 134 -7.20 5.48 -8.46
C ASN A 134 -6.33 5.47 -7.20
N GLN A 135 -5.54 4.41 -6.98
CA GLN A 135 -4.58 4.37 -5.87
C GLN A 135 -3.47 5.42 -6.02
N GLN A 136 -2.97 5.66 -7.23
CA GLN A 136 -1.99 6.72 -7.49
C GLN A 136 -2.59 8.12 -7.28
N LEU A 137 -3.82 8.36 -7.76
CA LEU A 137 -4.55 9.60 -7.52
C LEU A 137 -4.76 9.83 -6.03
N PHE A 138 -5.19 8.81 -5.30
CA PHE A 138 -5.34 8.88 -3.85
C PHE A 138 -4.01 9.16 -3.14
N MET A 139 -2.92 8.47 -3.49
CA MET A 139 -1.60 8.71 -2.87
C MET A 139 -1.08 10.12 -3.15
N ARG A 140 -1.37 10.67 -4.34
CA ARG A 140 -1.05 12.06 -4.67
C ARG A 140 -1.88 13.03 -3.82
N ALA A 141 -3.20 12.85 -3.78
CA ALA A 141 -4.11 13.65 -2.97
C ALA A 141 -3.74 13.62 -1.47
N LEU A 142 -3.40 12.45 -0.94
CA LEU A 142 -2.90 12.27 0.43
C LEU A 142 -1.61 13.05 0.68
N SER A 143 -0.66 12.99 -0.27
CA SER A 143 0.60 13.73 -0.15
C SER A 143 0.37 15.24 -0.18
N GLU A 144 -0.50 15.71 -1.08
CA GLU A 144 -0.88 17.12 -1.20
C GLU A 144 -1.60 17.61 0.06
N LYS A 145 -2.52 16.83 0.64
CA LYS A 145 -3.21 17.15 1.91
C LYS A 145 -2.23 17.35 3.07
N ILE A 146 -1.29 16.41 3.23
CA ILE A 146 -0.28 16.46 4.30
C ILE A 146 0.61 17.71 4.17
N VAL A 147 1.03 18.03 2.94
CA VAL A 147 1.91 19.17 2.65
C VAL A 147 1.16 20.50 2.80
N ASN A 148 0.02 20.65 2.12
CA ASN A 148 -0.71 21.92 2.02
C ASN A 148 -1.33 22.36 3.35
N GLU A 149 -1.76 21.40 4.18
CA GLU A 149 -2.33 21.72 5.49
C GLU A 149 -1.29 21.73 6.62
N ASN A 150 0.00 21.76 6.26
CA ASN A 150 1.13 21.86 7.18
C ASN A 150 1.09 20.79 8.30
N TRP A 151 0.62 19.57 8.00
CA TRP A 151 0.55 18.48 8.98
C TRP A 151 1.92 18.18 9.61
N LEU A 152 2.99 18.33 8.81
CA LEU A 152 4.37 18.13 9.23
C LEU A 152 4.99 19.32 9.97
N ALA A 153 4.43 20.52 9.82
CA ALA A 153 4.94 21.73 10.49
C ALA A 153 4.26 21.97 11.85
N SER A 154 3.15 21.27 12.14
CA SER A 154 2.45 21.33 13.41
C SER A 154 2.80 20.11 14.27
N PRO A 155 3.46 20.30 15.44
CA PRO A 155 3.82 19.19 16.33
C PRO A 155 2.61 18.35 16.71
N ARG A 156 1.48 18.98 17.03
CA ARG A 156 0.23 18.29 17.40
C ARG A 156 -0.29 17.41 16.26
N LYS A 157 -0.39 17.96 15.04
CA LYS A 157 -0.86 17.23 13.86
C LYS A 157 0.10 16.09 13.49
N THR A 158 1.40 16.30 13.64
CA THR A 158 2.41 15.26 13.42
C THR A 158 2.27 14.13 14.43
N PHE A 159 2.04 14.43 15.72
CA PHE A 159 1.75 13.42 16.74
C PHE A 159 0.45 12.67 16.46
N GLU A 160 -0.61 13.37 16.07
CA GLU A 160 -1.89 12.74 15.69
C GLU A 160 -1.71 11.81 14.48
N LEU A 161 -1.00 12.25 13.44
CA LEU A 161 -0.69 11.41 12.28
C LEU A 161 0.14 10.17 12.66
N ALA A 162 1.16 10.34 13.51
CA ALA A 162 1.98 9.23 13.99
C ALA A 162 1.19 8.23 14.86
N ASP A 163 0.33 8.71 15.75
CA ASP A 163 -0.55 7.88 16.60
C ASP A 163 -1.51 7.05 15.74
N VAL A 164 -2.12 7.67 14.73
CA VAL A 164 -3.02 7.01 13.79
C VAL A 164 -2.28 5.97 12.98
N MET A 165 -1.15 6.33 12.39
CA MET A 165 -0.32 5.37 11.64
C MET A 165 0.10 4.21 12.53
N THR A 166 0.40 4.44 13.82
CA THR A 166 0.80 3.36 14.74
C THR A 166 -0.38 2.45 15.13
N LYS A 167 -1.60 2.99 15.23
CA LYS A 167 -2.82 2.23 15.58
C LYS A 167 -3.43 1.49 14.39
N SER A 168 -3.34 2.09 13.21
CA SER A 168 -3.91 1.57 11.95
C SER A 168 -2.96 0.64 11.20
N VAL A 169 -1.66 0.65 11.55
CA VAL A 169 -0.65 -0.22 10.95
C VAL A 169 -0.31 -1.37 11.89
N VAL A 170 -0.55 -2.60 11.43
CA VAL A 170 0.09 -3.78 12.02
C VAL A 170 1.56 -3.75 11.62
N THR A 171 2.45 -3.39 12.57
CA THR A 171 3.90 -3.28 12.39
C THR A 171 4.66 -4.51 12.92
N ASP A 172 5.96 -4.58 12.62
CA ASP A 172 6.95 -5.68 12.70
C ASP A 172 7.03 -6.55 13.98
N THR A 173 6.20 -6.36 15.01
CA THR A 173 6.31 -7.20 16.22
C THR A 173 6.12 -8.71 15.96
N GLY A 174 5.63 -9.09 14.77
CA GLY A 174 5.54 -10.48 14.29
C GLY A 174 6.58 -10.93 13.25
N ILE A 175 7.47 -10.08 12.74
CA ILE A 175 8.46 -10.46 11.70
C ILE A 175 9.84 -10.81 12.33
N GLY A 176 10.08 -10.44 13.59
CA GLY A 176 11.31 -10.73 14.31
C GLY A 176 11.24 -11.89 15.32
N ARG A 177 11.54 -13.12 14.88
CA ARG A 177 12.35 -14.14 15.63
C ARG A 177 12.44 -15.50 14.88
N SER A 178 13.06 -15.51 13.70
CA SER A 178 13.85 -16.69 13.31
C SER A 178 15.20 -16.24 12.76
N ARG A 179 16.05 -15.78 13.69
CA ARG A 179 17.51 -15.74 13.51
C ARG A 179 17.98 -17.19 13.36
N ASN A 180 17.95 -17.70 12.13
CA ASN A 180 18.76 -18.83 11.64
C ASN A 180 18.56 -18.91 10.13
N TRP A 181 19.25 -18.02 9.43
CA TRP A 181 19.41 -18.06 7.98
C TRP A 181 20.84 -18.52 7.68
N PRO A 182 21.07 -19.74 7.14
CA PRO A 182 22.37 -20.09 6.59
C PRO A 182 22.50 -19.35 5.24
N ILE A 183 23.31 -18.30 5.22
CA ILE A 183 23.82 -17.73 3.97
C ILE A 183 24.81 -18.76 3.41
N SER A 184 24.37 -19.61 2.48
CA SER A 184 25.32 -20.24 1.57
C SER A 184 25.85 -19.15 0.64
N ARG A 185 27.05 -18.63 0.98
CA ARG A 185 27.86 -17.85 0.05
C ARG A 185 28.18 -18.75 -1.14
N ALA A 186 27.53 -18.54 -2.27
CA ALA A 186 28.05 -19.02 -3.54
C ALA A 186 29.16 -18.06 -3.98
N SER A 187 30.40 -18.40 -3.59
CA SER A 187 31.61 -17.88 -4.21
C SER A 187 31.64 -18.29 -5.68
N SER A 188 31.69 -17.32 -6.59
CA SER A 188 32.02 -17.56 -8.00
C SER A 188 33.50 -17.92 -8.12
N PRO A 189 33.89 -19.04 -8.78
CA PRO A 189 35.25 -19.20 -9.27
C PRO A 189 35.41 -18.46 -10.61
N ARG A 190 36.62 -17.93 -10.83
CA ARG A 190 37.12 -17.56 -12.16
C ARG A 190 37.41 -18.82 -12.97
#